data_AF-A0A0C3B1G5-F1
#
_entry.id   AF-A0A0C3B1G5-F1
#
_cell.length_a   1.000
_cell.length_b   1.000
_cell.length_c   1.000
_cell.angle_alpha   90.00
_cell.angle_beta   90.00
_cell.angle_gamma   90.00
#
_symmetry.space_group_name_H-M   'P 1'
#
loop_
_entity.id
_entity.type
_entity.pdbx_description
1 polymer ?
#
loop_
_entity_poly.entity_id
_entity_poly.type
_entity_poly.pdbx_seq_one_letter_code
_entity_poly.pdbx_strand_id
1 'polypeptide(L)' 'VLNRFRILLVGKSGVGKSSLINYAFNVDIATVSHKEHGVCDIRQQIISPQNPRFVLHDSQ' A
#
# COMPACT_ATOMS: atom_id res chain seq x y z
N VAL A 1 16.71 -10.09 -13.63
CA VAL A 1 16.17 -9.68 -12.32
C VAL A 1 15.39 -8.39 -12.51
N LEU A 2 14.10 -8.34 -12.20
CA LEU A 2 13.33 -7.10 -12.28
C LEU A 2 13.68 -6.23 -11.08
N ASN A 3 14.33 -5.08 -11.31
CA ASN A 3 14.64 -4.12 -10.25
C ASN A 3 13.36 -3.44 -9.79
N ARG A 4 12.92 -3.76 -8.57
CA ARG A 4 11.77 -3.14 -7.92
C ARG A 4 12.24 -1.98 -7.05
N PHE A 5 11.47 -0.90 -7.04
CA PHE A 5 11.64 0.20 -6.11
C PHE A 5 10.52 0.12 -5.06
N ARG A 6 10.91 0.26 -3.80
CA ARG A 6 10.06 0.03 -2.63
C ARG A 6 9.76 1.34 -1.95
N ILE A 7 8.48 1.56 -1.65
CA ILE A 7 8.01 2.74 -0.94
C ILE A 7 7.33 2.27 0.34
N LEU A 8 7.73 2.88 1.46
CA LEU A 8 7.07 2.71 2.75
C LEU A 8 6.22 3.95 3.02
N LEU A 9 4.93 3.76 3.24
CA LEU A 9 4.02 4.83 3.58
C LEU A 9 3.92 4.96 5.10
N VAL A 10 4.26 6.15 5.62
CA VAL A 10 4.28 6.44 7.06
C VAL A 10 3.35 7.61 7.37
N GLY A 11 2.57 7.49 8.44
CA GLY A 11 1.68 8.54 8.90
C GLY A 11 0.73 8.04 9.99
N LYS A 12 0.20 8.95 10.80
CA LYS A 12 -0.77 8.63 11.87
C LYS A 12 -2.00 7.90 11.30
N SER A 13 -2.75 7.21 12.16
CA SER A 13 -4.03 6.63 11.73
C SER A 13 -4.98 7.75 11.30
N GLY A 14 -5.84 7.49 10.30
CA GLY A 14 -6.83 8.44 9.80
C GLY A 14 -6.30 9.56 8.88
N VAL A 15 -4.99 9.65 8.60
CA VAL A 15 -4.42 10.72 7.74
C VAL A 15 -4.68 10.54 6.24
N GLY A 16 -5.39 9.49 5.83
CA GLY A 16 -5.71 9.24 4.42
C GLY A 16 -4.68 8.41 3.64
N LYS A 17 -3.79 7.68 4.31
CA LYS A 17 -2.81 6.76 3.67
C LYS A 17 -3.49 5.85 2.64
N SER A 18 -4.50 5.10 3.05
CA SER A 18 -5.23 4.16 2.19
C SER A 18 -5.90 4.83 0.99
N SER A 19 -6.44 6.05 1.16
CA SER A 19 -7.00 6.84 0.06
C SER A 19 -5.92 7.24 -0.95
N LEU A 20 -4.74 7.65 -0.48
CA LEU A 20 -3.61 7.95 -1.35
C LEU A 20 -3.15 6.72 -2.13
N ILE A 21 -3.13 5.54 -1.50
CA ILE A 21 -2.79 4.27 -2.16
C ILE A 21 -3.78 3.98 -3.29
N ASN A 22 -5.08 3.99 -3.00
CA ASN A 22 -6.08 3.69 -4.02
C ASN A 22 -6.00 4.66 -5.21
N TYR A 23 -5.80 5.95 -4.93
CA TYR A 23 -5.66 6.96 -5.97
C TYR A 23 -4.37 6.82 -6.79
N ALA A 24 -3.21 6.73 -6.14
CA ALA A 24 -1.91 6.72 -6.81
C ALA A 24 -1.65 5.44 -7.61
N PHE A 25 -2.26 4.32 -7.20
CA PHE A 25 -2.06 3.03 -7.83
C PHE A 25 -3.23 2.62 -8.74
N ASN A 26 -4.35 3.35 -8.73
CA ASN A 26 -5.58 2.98 -9.41
C ASN A 26 -5.99 1.53 -9.11
N VAL A 27 -5.95 1.18 -7.83
CA VAL A 27 -6.23 -0.15 -7.31
C VAL A 27 -7.23 -0.04 -6.16
N ASP A 28 -8.16 -0.99 -6.07
CA ASP A 28 -9.05 -1.17 -4.91
C ASP A 28 -8.39 -2.00 -3.79
N ILE A 29 -7.05 -2.00 -3.70
CA ILE A 29 -6.31 -2.88 -2.78
C ILE A 29 -6.43 -2.40 -1.33
N ALA A 30 -6.50 -1.08 -1.08
CA ALA A 30 -6.57 -0.60 0.31
C ALA A 30 -7.91 -0.93 0.99
N THR A 31 -8.95 -1.26 0.22
CA THR A 31 -10.24 -1.75 0.70
C THR A 31 -10.12 -3.06 1.47
N VAL A 32 -9.11 -3.88 1.17
CA VAL A 32 -8.82 -5.14 1.89
C VAL A 32 -8.16 -4.87 3.25
N SER A 33 -7.34 -3.82 3.38
CA SER A 33 -6.73 -3.42 4.66
C SER A 33 -7.72 -2.77 5.64
N HIS A 34 -8.83 -2.22 5.12
CA HIS A 34 -9.84 -1.55 5.94
C HIS A 34 -10.78 -2.49 6.69
N LYS A 35 -10.83 -3.79 6.33
CA LYS A 35 -11.74 -4.73 6.98
C LYS A 35 -11.35 -5.07 8.41
N GLU A 36 -10.09 -4.88 8.80
CA GLU A 36 -9.65 -4.98 10.19
C GLU A 36 -8.75 -3.79 10.55
N HIS A 37 -9.27 -2.87 11.36
CA HIS A 37 -8.45 -1.80 11.93
C HIS A 37 -7.31 -2.40 12.75
N GLY A 38 -6.05 -2.12 12.37
CA GLY A 38 -4.87 -2.51 13.14
C GLY A 38 -4.19 -3.81 12.72
N VAL A 39 -4.61 -4.44 11.62
CA VAL A 39 -3.92 -5.60 11.03
C VAL A 39 -3.40 -5.22 9.65
N CYS A 40 -2.39 -4.35 9.60
CA CYS A 40 -1.65 -4.17 8.39
C CYS A 40 -0.18 -4.55 8.66
N ASP A 41 0.36 -5.42 7.80
CA ASP A 41 1.67 -6.02 7.96
C ASP A 41 2.61 -5.34 6.97
N ILE A 42 3.64 -4.67 7.47
CA ILE A 42 4.70 -4.08 6.66
C ILE A 42 5.35 -5.10 5.70
N ARG A 43 5.30 -6.39 6.00
CA ARG A 43 5.80 -7.47 5.13
C ARG A 43 4.87 -7.75 3.96
N GLN A 44 3.60 -7.37 4.06
CA GLN A 44 2.64 -7.47 2.97
C GLN A 44 3.02 -6.46 1.87
N GLN A 45 3.18 -6.97 0.65
CA GLN A 45 3.50 -6.16 -0.52
C GLN A 45 2.23 -5.81 -1.27
N ILE A 46 2.03 -4.52 -1.51
CA ILE A 46 1.04 -4.02 -2.45
C ILE A 46 1.77 -3.73 -3.76
N ILE A 47 1.42 -4.43 -4.83
CA ILE A 47 2.07 -4.31 -6.14
C ILE A 47 1.08 -3.66 -7.10
N SER A 48 1.52 -2.63 -7.83
CA SER A 48 0.72 -2.04 -8.90
C SER A 48 0.54 -3.07 -10.03
N PRO A 49 -0.69 -3.37 -10.46
CA PRO A 49 -0.93 -4.19 -11.64
C PRO A 49 -0.47 -3.50 -12.93
N GLN A 50 -0.40 -2.16 -12.95
CA GLN A 50 0.07 -1.38 -14.11
C GLN A 50 1.60 -1.28 -14.16
N ASN A 51 2.29 -1.35 -13.03
CA ASN A 51 3.75 -1.33 -12.97
C ASN A 51 4.28 -2.29 -11.88
N PRO A 52 4.67 -3.52 -12.24
CA PRO A 52 5.12 -4.53 -11.28
C PRO A 52 6.46 -4.19 -10.60
N ARG A 53 7.14 -3.11 -11.02
CA ARG A 53 8.34 -2.59 -10.34
C ARG A 53 8.00 -1.75 -9.11
N PHE A 54 6.76 -1.27 -9.01
CA PHE A 54 6.27 -0.45 -7.91
C PHE A 54 5.76 -1.37 -6.79
N VAL A 55 6.44 -1.33 -5.64
CA VAL A 55 6.05 -2.10 -4.45
C VAL A 55 5.83 -1.14 -3.29
N LEU A 56 4.65 -1.19 -2.71
CA LEU A 56 4.27 -0.41 -1.56
C LEU A 56 4.15 -1.27 -0.32
N HIS A 57 4.57 -0.69 0.81
CA HIS A 57 4.40 -1.20 2.16
C HIS A 57 3.67 -0.13 2.99
N ASP A 58 2.69 -0.54 3.80
CA ASP A 58 2.12 0.31 4.86
C ASP A 58 2.88 0.06 6.16
N SER A 59 3.01 1.10 7.00
CA SER A 59 3.74 1.04 8.27
C SER A 59 2.88 0.67 9.48
N GLN A 60 1.55 0.71 9.31
CA GLN A 60 0.56 0.35 10.32
C GLN A 60 -0.02 -1.02 10.05
#